data_AF-A0ABD3WJF5-F1
#
_entry.id   AF-A0ABD3WJF5-F1
#
_cell.length_a   1.000
_cell.length_b   1.000
_cell.length_c   1.000
_cell.angle_alpha   90.00
_cell.angle_beta   90.00
_cell.angle_gamma   90.00
#
_symmetry.space_group_name_H-M   'P 1'
#
loop_
_entity.id
_entity.type
_entity.pdbx_description
1 polymer ?
#
loop_
_entity_poly.entity_id
_entity_poly.type
_entity_poly.pdbx_seq_one_letter_code
_entity_poly.pdbx_strand_id
1 'polypeptide(L)'
;MSILKLTHDVDTETDTQQLIPRTSVDDVDTETDTQQLIPRTFVDDVDTETDTQQLIPRTSVDDVDTETDTQQLIPRTSVDDVDTETDTQQLIPRTFVDDADTETDTQQLIPRT
;
A
#
# COMPACT_ATOMS: atom_id res chain seq x y z
N MET A 1 6.82 -0.69 18.15
CA MET A 1 7.26 -2.02 17.66
C MET A 1 6.26 -3.04 18.17
N SER A 2 5.24 -3.35 17.38
CA SER A 2 4.28 -4.40 17.71
C SER A 2 4.27 -5.39 16.55
N ILE A 3 4.36 -6.67 16.87
CA ILE A 3 4.30 -7.78 15.92
C ILE A 3 3.11 -8.64 16.32
N LEU A 4 2.32 -8.98 15.30
CA LEU A 4 1.34 -10.04 15.18
C LEU A 4 0.18 -10.05 16.19
N LYS A 5 -0.96 -9.53 15.74
CA LYS A 5 -2.26 -9.98 16.23
C LYS A 5 -2.85 -10.86 15.14
N LEU A 6 -3.04 -12.14 15.45
CA LEU A 6 -3.86 -13.06 14.66
C LEU A 6 -5.32 -12.68 14.95
N THR A 7 -5.78 -11.61 14.33
CA THR A 7 -7.21 -11.36 14.11
C THR A 7 -7.55 -11.84 12.71
N HIS A 8 -8.78 -12.28 12.48
CA HIS A 8 -9.20 -12.57 11.11
C HIS A 8 -9.18 -11.24 10.33
N ASP A 9 -9.62 -10.16 10.99
CA ASP A 9 -9.76 -8.84 10.34
C ASP A 9 -9.02 -7.75 11.11
N VAL A 10 -8.56 -6.70 10.41
CA VAL A 10 -8.00 -5.47 10.99
C VAL A 10 -8.72 -4.27 10.36
N ASP A 11 -9.24 -3.40 11.21
CA ASP A 11 -9.83 -2.11 10.85
C ASP A 11 -9.11 -1.02 11.67
N THR A 12 -8.45 -0.08 10.99
CA THR A 12 -7.73 1.02 11.66
C THR A 12 -7.73 2.34 10.91
N GLU A 13 -7.88 3.43 11.66
CA GLU A 13 -7.60 4.80 11.26
C GLU A 13 -6.35 5.31 12.01
N THR A 14 -5.39 5.92 11.31
CA THR A 14 -4.15 6.42 11.93
C THR A 14 -3.71 7.77 11.38
N ASP A 15 -3.51 8.75 12.27
CA ASP A 15 -2.78 10.01 12.02
C ASP A 15 -1.48 10.01 12.84
N THR A 16 -0.33 10.01 12.15
CA THR A 16 0.97 10.16 12.82
C THR A 16 2.07 10.69 11.91
N GLN A 17 3.17 11.15 12.51
CA GLN A 17 4.32 11.61 11.72
C GLN A 17 5.02 10.46 10.96
N GLN A 18 5.11 9.27 11.55
CA GLN A 18 5.83 8.13 10.95
C GLN A 18 5.19 6.81 11.39
N LEU A 19 4.91 5.93 10.43
CA LEU A 19 4.32 4.63 10.69
C LEU A 19 5.04 3.53 9.89
N ILE A 20 5.31 2.41 10.56
CA ILE A 20 5.96 1.23 9.96
C ILE A 20 5.19 -0.01 10.42
N PRO A 21 3.95 -0.21 9.94
CA PRO A 21 3.11 -1.31 10.37
C PRO A 21 3.58 -2.63 9.75
N ARG A 22 3.22 -3.73 10.40
CA ARG A 22 3.40 -5.10 9.91
C ARG A 22 2.12 -5.88 10.16
N THR A 23 1.47 -6.30 9.09
CA THR A 23 0.15 -6.92 9.13
C THR A 23 0.19 -8.27 8.44
N SER A 24 -0.40 -9.28 9.09
CA SER A 24 -0.58 -10.63 8.57
C SER A 24 -1.78 -11.25 9.28
N VAL A 25 -2.92 -11.14 8.61
CA VAL A 25 -4.30 -11.50 8.97
C VAL A 25 -5.00 -11.93 7.67
N ASP A 26 -6.29 -12.27 7.73
CA ASP A 26 -7.03 -12.67 6.51
C ASP A 26 -7.46 -11.40 5.76
N ASP A 27 -8.13 -10.46 6.46
CA ASP A 27 -8.70 -9.24 5.87
C ASP A 27 -8.16 -7.95 6.53
N VAL A 28 -7.94 -6.90 5.74
CA VAL A 28 -7.47 -5.59 6.21
C VAL A 28 -8.27 -4.46 5.55
N ASP A 29 -8.75 -3.53 6.38
CA ASP A 29 -9.33 -2.24 5.98
C ASP A 29 -8.60 -1.13 6.76
N THR A 30 -7.95 -0.18 6.08
CA THR A 30 -7.24 0.91 6.78
C THR A 30 -7.28 2.26 6.09
N GLU A 31 -7.44 3.31 6.89
CA GLU A 31 -7.25 4.71 6.50
C GLU A 31 -6.02 5.28 7.22
N THR A 32 -5.09 5.89 6.48
CA THR A 32 -3.83 6.40 7.05
C THR A 32 -3.41 7.75 6.49
N ASP A 33 -3.25 8.75 7.36
CA ASP A 33 -2.59 10.04 7.08
C ASP A 33 -1.25 10.09 7.82
N THR A 34 -0.14 10.16 7.08
CA THR A 34 1.19 10.33 7.70
C THR A 34 2.18 11.09 6.84
N GLN A 35 3.26 11.60 7.46
CA GLN A 35 4.38 12.10 6.65
C GLN A 35 5.20 10.97 5.99
N GLN A 36 5.30 9.80 6.61
CA GLN A 36 6.10 8.67 6.11
C GLN A 36 5.47 7.33 6.53
N LEU A 37 5.13 6.51 5.53
CA LEU A 37 4.54 5.19 5.73
C LEU A 37 5.36 4.11 5.02
N ILE A 38 5.74 3.07 5.78
CA ILE A 38 6.51 1.92 5.26
C ILE A 38 5.84 0.62 5.71
N PRO A 39 4.69 0.26 5.11
CA PRO A 39 3.91 -0.89 5.49
C PRO A 39 4.52 -2.18 4.95
N ARG A 40 4.23 -3.28 5.66
CA ARG A 40 4.49 -4.65 5.20
C ARG A 40 3.25 -5.49 5.44
N THR A 41 2.65 -5.95 4.36
CA THR A 41 1.34 -6.61 4.37
C THR A 41 1.44 -7.96 3.66
N PHE A 42 0.95 -9.00 4.34
CA PHE A 42 0.87 -10.39 3.86
C PHE A 42 -0.47 -10.99 4.30
N VAL A 43 -1.50 -10.83 3.49
CA VAL A 43 -2.91 -11.15 3.82
C VAL A 43 -3.62 -11.69 2.58
N ASP A 44 -4.87 -12.14 2.73
CA ASP A 44 -5.68 -12.61 1.60
C ASP A 44 -6.31 -11.40 0.90
N ASP A 45 -7.06 -10.57 1.63
CA ASP A 45 -7.76 -9.39 1.11
C ASP A 45 -7.30 -8.07 1.79
N VAL A 46 -7.15 -7.00 1.01
CA VAL A 46 -6.81 -5.65 1.48
C VAL A 46 -7.66 -4.58 0.81
N ASP A 47 -8.19 -3.68 1.62
CA ASP A 47 -8.73 -2.37 1.23
C ASP A 47 -7.98 -1.26 1.99
N THR A 48 -7.42 -0.27 1.30
CA THR A 48 -6.74 0.86 1.97
C THR A 48 -6.89 2.21 1.28
N GLU A 49 -7.06 3.24 2.10
CA GLU A 49 -6.92 4.65 1.72
C GLU A 49 -5.68 5.26 2.41
N THR A 50 -4.82 5.93 1.64
CA THR A 50 -3.56 6.47 2.16
C THR A 50 -3.23 7.85 1.59
N ASP A 51 -3.05 8.84 2.48
CA ASP A 51 -2.44 10.15 2.17
C ASP A 51 -1.07 10.25 2.87
N THR A 52 0.02 10.34 2.09
CA THR A 52 1.34 10.60 2.68
C THR A 52 2.28 11.47 1.85
N GLN A 53 3.32 12.01 2.49
CA GLN A 53 4.45 12.57 1.71
C GLN A 53 5.38 11.50 1.10
N GLN A 54 5.50 10.33 1.71
CA GLN A 54 6.39 9.25 1.26
C GLN A 54 5.83 7.88 1.63
N LEU A 55 5.54 7.08 0.61
CA LEU A 55 4.99 5.73 0.75
C LEU A 55 5.93 4.69 0.14
N ILE A 56 6.31 3.69 0.94
CA ILE A 56 7.19 2.58 0.51
C ILE A 56 6.55 1.23 0.91
N PRO A 57 5.50 0.80 0.21
CA PRO A 57 4.76 -0.41 0.54
C PRO A 57 5.51 -1.66 0.09
N ARG A 58 5.33 -2.72 0.89
CA ARG A 58 5.74 -4.08 0.54
C ARG A 58 4.55 -5.00 0.76
N THR A 59 3.96 -5.43 -0.33
CA THR A 59 2.67 -6.12 -0.33
C THR A 59 2.81 -7.44 -1.05
N SER A 60 2.28 -8.50 -0.45
CA SER A 60 2.09 -9.81 -1.05
C SER A 60 0.71 -10.31 -0.63
N VAL A 61 -0.25 -10.30 -1.53
CA VAL A 61 -1.68 -10.52 -1.24
C VAL A 61 -2.35 -11.21 -2.42
N ASP A 62 -3.51 -11.82 -2.19
CA ASP A 62 -4.30 -12.44 -3.26
C ASP A 62 -5.14 -11.35 -3.95
N ASP A 63 -5.91 -10.57 -3.19
CA ASP A 63 -6.74 -9.45 -3.66
C ASP A 63 -6.35 -8.12 -2.99
N VAL A 64 -6.26 -7.04 -3.77
CA VAL A 64 -6.05 -5.65 -3.28
C VAL A 64 -7.00 -4.67 -3.96
N ASP A 65 -7.58 -3.79 -3.15
CA ASP A 65 -8.14 -2.50 -3.54
C ASP A 65 -7.39 -1.38 -2.79
N THR A 66 -6.86 -0.38 -3.49
CA THR A 66 -6.17 0.75 -2.84
C THR A 66 -6.40 2.10 -3.52
N GLU A 67 -6.61 3.14 -2.70
CA GLU A 67 -6.50 4.55 -3.08
C GLU A 67 -5.28 5.20 -2.42
N THR A 68 -4.44 5.89 -3.20
CA THR A 68 -3.20 6.50 -2.70
C THR A 68 -2.98 7.90 -3.27
N ASP A 69 -2.86 8.91 -2.38
CA ASP A 69 -2.27 10.21 -2.68
C ASP A 69 -0.88 10.29 -2.03
N THR A 70 0.17 10.50 -2.83
CA THR A 70 1.48 10.75 -2.25
C THR A 70 2.45 11.56 -3.10
N GLN A 71 3.34 12.31 -2.45
CA GLN A 71 4.42 12.98 -3.17
C GLN A 71 5.49 12.02 -3.72
N GLN A 72 5.72 10.86 -3.11
CA GLN A 72 6.71 9.88 -3.55
C GLN A 72 6.26 8.45 -3.24
N LEU A 73 6.09 7.64 -4.28
CA LEU A 73 5.68 6.25 -4.20
C LEU A 73 6.77 5.29 -4.69
N ILE A 74 7.15 4.32 -3.85
CA ILE A 74 8.13 3.27 -4.19
C ILE A 74 7.54 1.89 -3.87
N PRO A 75 6.61 1.38 -4.68
CA PRO A 75 5.90 0.15 -4.40
C PRO A 75 6.74 -1.07 -4.70
N ARG A 76 6.56 -2.10 -3.87
CA ARG A 76 7.09 -3.45 -4.07
C ARG A 76 5.97 -4.44 -3.85
N THR A 77 5.25 -4.74 -4.91
CA THR A 77 4.03 -5.54 -4.86
C THR A 77 4.20 -6.86 -5.62
N SER A 78 3.60 -7.90 -5.06
CA SER A 78 3.33 -9.18 -5.70
C SER A 78 1.87 -9.48 -5.41
N VAL A 79 1.00 -9.42 -6.40
CA VAL A 79 -0.45 -9.56 -6.21
C VAL A 79 -1.01 -10.46 -7.29
N ASP A 80 -2.03 -11.26 -6.98
CA ASP A 80 -2.75 -12.03 -7.99
C ASP A 80 -3.75 -11.11 -8.71
N ASP A 81 -4.68 -10.49 -8.00
CA ASP A 81 -5.68 -9.55 -8.52
C ASP A 81 -5.58 -8.16 -7.82
N VAL A 82 -5.51 -7.09 -8.61
CA VAL A 82 -5.36 -5.71 -8.08
C VAL A 82 -6.32 -4.71 -8.74
N ASP A 83 -6.95 -3.86 -7.93
CA ASP A 83 -7.60 -2.61 -8.31
C ASP A 83 -6.92 -1.45 -7.57
N THR A 84 -6.42 -0.44 -8.29
CA THR A 84 -5.74 0.69 -7.63
C THR A 84 -5.98 2.03 -8.32
N GLU A 85 -6.22 3.07 -7.51
CA GLU A 85 -6.13 4.48 -7.89
C GLU A 85 -4.93 5.14 -7.21
N THR A 86 -4.07 5.82 -7.97
CA THR A 86 -2.86 6.47 -7.44
C THR A 86 -2.64 7.85 -8.05
N ASP A 87 -2.56 8.87 -7.21
CA ASP A 87 -1.96 10.17 -7.55
C ASP A 87 -0.58 10.27 -6.91
N THR A 88 0.46 10.45 -7.73
CA THR A 88 1.79 10.72 -7.18
C THR A 88 2.70 11.60 -8.02
N GLN A 89 3.45 12.49 -7.38
CA GLN A 89 4.44 13.29 -8.11
C GLN A 89 5.60 12.46 -8.66
N GLN A 90 6.00 11.40 -7.97
CA GLN A 90 7.15 10.57 -8.34
C GLN A 90 6.90 9.10 -8.04
N LEU A 91 6.89 8.28 -9.09
CA LEU A 91 6.67 6.83 -9.00
C LEU A 91 7.93 6.05 -9.39
N ILE A 92 8.36 5.12 -8.52
CA ILE A 92 9.47 4.19 -8.77
C ILE A 92 9.00 2.74 -8.58
N PRO A 93 8.32 2.14 -9.57
CA PRO A 93 7.62 0.88 -9.38
C PRO A 93 8.56 -0.32 -9.37
N ARG A 94 8.15 -1.34 -8.62
CA ARG A 94 8.70 -2.71 -8.68
C ARG A 94 7.60 -3.71 -8.39
N THR A 95 6.73 -3.90 -9.38
CA THR A 95 5.48 -4.65 -9.26
C THR A 95 5.55 -5.95 -10.08
N PHE A 96 4.91 -6.99 -9.58
CA PHE A 96 4.54 -8.21 -10.30
C PHE A 96 3.06 -8.45 -10.00
N VAL A 97 2.23 -8.53 -11.04
CA VAL A 97 0.77 -8.66 -10.92
C VAL A 97 0.27 -9.59 -12.02
N ASP A 98 -0.69 -10.47 -11.72
CA ASP A 98 -1.31 -11.36 -12.72
C ASP A 98 -2.49 -10.68 -13.43
N ASP A 99 -3.48 -10.17 -12.69
CA ASP A 99 -4.58 -9.33 -13.20
C ASP A 99 -4.59 -7.94 -12.54
N ALA A 100 -4.85 -6.91 -13.34
CA ALA A 100 -4.75 -5.53 -12.89
C ALA A 100 -5.73 -4.59 -13.59
N ASP A 101 -6.55 -3.92 -12.78
CA ASP A 101 -7.16 -2.63 -13.11
C ASP A 101 -6.41 -1.53 -12.35
N THR A 102 -5.85 -0.55 -13.06
CA THR A 102 -4.99 0.46 -12.43
C THR A 102 -5.15 1.81 -13.10
N GLU A 103 -5.47 2.82 -12.30
CA GLU A 103 -5.39 4.23 -12.68
C GLU A 103 -4.23 4.88 -11.92
N THR A 104 -3.33 5.53 -12.67
CA THR A 104 -2.17 6.20 -12.08
C THR A 104 -1.94 7.54 -12.76
N ASP A 105 -2.12 8.62 -12.02
CA ASP A 105 -1.60 9.94 -12.38
C ASP A 105 -0.20 10.10 -11.78
N THR A 106 0.80 10.35 -12.62
CA THR A 106 2.12 10.71 -12.13
C THR A 106 2.85 11.72 -12.99
N GLN A 107 3.48 12.70 -12.32
CA GLN A 107 4.32 13.67 -13.03
C GLN A 107 5.64 13.07 -13.50
N GLN A 108 6.20 12.11 -12.75
CA GLN A 108 7.50 11.51 -13.05
C GLN A 108 7.54 10.02 -12.73
N LEU A 109 7.55 9.20 -13.78
CA LEU A 109 7.82 7.78 -13.70
C LEU A 109 9.33 7.51 -13.86
N ILE A 110 9.92 6.79 -12.90
CA ILE A 110 11.34 6.38 -12.94
C ILE A 110 11.42 4.84 -13.04
N PRO A 111 11.58 4.29 -14.25
CA PRO A 111 11.79 2.86 -14.43
C PRO A 111 13.11 2.42 -13.80
N ARG A 112 13.13 1.24 -13.18
CA ARG A 112 14.38 0.61 -12.74
C ARG A 112 14.93 -0.28 -13.86
N THR A 113 16.18 -0.04 -14.25
CA THR A 113 16.95 -0.85 -15.22
C THR A 113 17.60 -2.07 -14.58
#